data_AF-A0A1X4IT21-F1
#
_entry.id   AF-A0A1X4IT21-F1
#
_cell.length_a   1.000
_cell.length_b   1.000
_cell.length_c   1.000
_cell.angle_alpha   90.00
_cell.angle_beta   90.00
_cell.angle_gamma   90.00
#
_symmetry.space_group_name_H-M   'P 1'
#
loop_
_entity.id
_entity.type
_entity.pdbx_description
1 polymer ?
#
loop_
_entity_poly.entity_id
_entity_poly.type
_entity_poly.pdbx_seq_one_letter_code
_entity_poly.pdbx_strand_id
1 'polypeptide(L)' 'MGHILALALWAFGLGNLVAGYPGIFGTLAAWALGLLIAAHIAETLFVLKRIRQSSEPFWPNVFKSLVFGYFHIRRFL' A
#
# COMPACT_ATOMS: atom_id res chain seq x y z
N MET A 1 0.42 14.55 -3.16
CA MET A 1 -0.52 14.00 -4.17
C MET A 1 -0.50 12.46 -4.20
N GLY A 2 0.66 11.79 -4.10
CA GLY A 2 0.73 10.32 -4.08
C GLY A 2 -0.12 9.63 -3.01
N HIS A 3 -0.16 10.17 -1.77
CA HIS A 3 -1.01 9.62 -0.69
C HIS A 3 -2.51 9.63 -1.02
N ILE A 4 -3.00 10.68 -1.69
CA ILE A 4 -4.42 10.79 -2.06
C ILE A 4 -4.77 9.73 -3.11
N LEU A 5 -3.86 9.51 -4.07
CA LEU A 5 -4.05 8.50 -5.11
C LEU A 5 -4.01 7.08 -4.51
N ALA A 6 -3.08 6.79 -3.61
CA ALA A 6 -3.00 5.50 -2.93
C ALA A 6 -4.26 5.22 -2.09
N LEU A 7 -4.75 6.22 -1.34
CA LEU A 7 -5.99 6.10 -0.58
C LEU A 7 -7.21 5.91 -1.48
N ALA A 8 -7.27 6.61 -2.62
CA ALA A 8 -8.34 6.44 -3.60
C ALA A 8 -8.34 5.02 -4.21
N LEU A 9 -7.16 4.47 -4.51
CA LEU A 9 -7.02 3.10 -5.00
C LEU A 9 -7.41 2.06 -3.93
N TRP A 10 -7.03 2.29 -2.68
CA TRP A 10 -7.50 1.50 -1.54
C TRP A 10 -9.03 1.53 -1.41
N ALA A 11 -9.62 2.72 -1.41
CA ALA A 11 -11.07 2.89 -1.30
C ALA A 11 -11.81 2.23 -2.48
N PHE A 12 -11.29 2.37 -3.69
CA PHE A 12 -11.87 1.77 -4.89
C PHE A 12 -11.79 0.23 -4.87
N GLY A 13 -10.62 -0.31 -4.52
CA GLY A 13 -10.41 -1.75 -4.43
C GLY A 13 -11.19 -2.41 -3.30
N LEU A 14 -11.16 -1.81 -2.10
CA LEU A 14 -11.93 -2.30 -0.95
C LEU A 14 -13.43 -2.13 -1.19
N GLY A 15 -13.84 -1.02 -1.80
CA GLY A 15 -15.23 -0.79 -2.22
C GLY A 15 -15.72 -1.89 -3.14
N ASN A 16 -14.89 -2.37 -4.07
CA ASN A 16 -15.22 -3.52 -4.91
C ASN A 16 -15.33 -4.83 -4.14
N LEU A 17 -14.46 -5.08 -3.14
CA LEU A 17 -14.56 -6.29 -2.29
C LEU A 17 -15.85 -6.33 -1.47
N VAL A 18 -16.32 -5.18 -0.99
CA VAL A 18 -17.51 -5.07 -0.15
C VAL A 18 -18.78 -5.01 -0.98
N ALA A 19 -18.80 -4.20 -2.04
CA ALA A 19 -20.01 -3.93 -2.83
C ALA A 19 -20.14 -4.83 -4.07
N GLY A 20 -19.06 -5.49 -4.52
CA GLY A 20 -19.06 -6.35 -5.70
C GLY A 20 -19.41 -5.59 -6.98
N TYR A 21 -18.51 -4.74 -7.47
CA TYR A 21 -18.81 -3.97 -8.68
C TYR A 21 -18.96 -4.90 -9.90
N PRO A 22 -19.99 -4.71 -10.73
CA PRO A 22 -20.23 -5.58 -11.87
C PRO A 22 -19.27 -5.32 -13.04
N GLY A 23 -18.99 -6.39 -13.80
CA GLY A 23 -18.33 -6.30 -15.11
C GLY A 23 -16.89 -5.81 -15.08
N ILE A 24 -16.55 -4.97 -16.07
CA ILE A 24 -15.16 -4.51 -16.28
C ILE A 24 -14.65 -3.67 -15.10
N PHE A 25 -15.52 -2.90 -14.43
CA PHE A 25 -15.13 -2.06 -13.30
C PHE A 25 -14.73 -2.89 -12.08
N GLY A 26 -15.42 -3.99 -11.79
CA GLY A 26 -15.02 -4.89 -10.70
C GLY A 26 -13.71 -5.62 -10.99
N THR A 27 -13.49 -5.99 -12.25
CA THR A 27 -12.22 -6.59 -12.68
C THR A 27 -11.08 -5.58 -12.52
N LEU A 28 -11.23 -4.35 -13.02
CA LEU A 28 -10.22 -3.30 -12.88
C LEU A 28 -9.94 -2.96 -11.41
N ALA A 29 -10.97 -2.90 -10.56
CA ALA A 29 -10.80 -2.66 -9.13
C ALA A 29 -10.03 -3.79 -8.44
N ALA A 30 -10.30 -5.05 -8.78
CA ALA A 30 -9.57 -6.20 -8.25
C ALA A 30 -8.10 -6.19 -8.68
N TRP A 31 -7.82 -5.90 -9.95
CA TRP A 31 -6.45 -5.78 -10.47
C TRP A 31 -5.70 -4.62 -9.82
N ALA A 32 -6.34 -3.45 -9.72
CA ALA A 32 -5.77 -2.28 -9.08
C ALA A 32 -5.43 -2.57 -7.61
N LEU A 33 -6.32 -3.23 -6.88
CA LEU A 33 -6.08 -3.63 -5.49
C LEU A 33 -4.95 -4.66 -5.39
N GLY A 34 -4.94 -5.68 -6.25
CA GLY A 34 -3.90 -6.70 -6.26
C GLY A 34 -2.51 -6.13 -6.51
N LEU A 35 -2.37 -5.23 -7.49
CA LEU A 35 -1.13 -4.53 -7.77
C LEU A 35 -0.71 -3.62 -6.62
N LEU A 36 -1.67 -2.92 -6.00
CA LEU A 36 -1.41 -2.05 -4.85
C LEU A 36 -0.88 -2.85 -3.67
N ILE A 37 -1.51 -3.99 -3.34
CA ILE A 37 -1.08 -4.89 -2.26
C ILE A 37 0.30 -5.47 -2.57
N ALA A 38 0.52 -5.94 -3.79
CA ALA A 38 1.82 -6.51 -4.20
C ALA A 38 2.95 -5.48 -4.06
N ALA A 39 2.71 -4.22 -4.47
CA ALA A 39 3.66 -3.13 -4.32
C ALA A 39 3.98 -2.86 -2.84
N HIS A 40 2.95 -2.76 -1.98
CA HIS A 40 3.14 -2.51 -0.55
C HIS A 40 3.80 -3.68 0.19
N ILE A 41 3.54 -4.93 -0.21
CA ILE A 41 4.24 -6.11 0.34
C ILE A 41 5.71 -6.08 -0.07
N ALA A 42 6.02 -5.91 -1.35
CA ALA A 42 7.40 -5.85 -1.83
C ALA A 42 8.20 -4.76 -1.11
N GLU A 43 7.55 -3.62 -0.89
CA GLU A 43 8.12 -2.49 -0.19
C GLU A 43 8.29 -2.74 1.31
N THR A 44 7.29 -3.33 1.96
CA THR A 44 7.37 -3.74 3.37
C THR A 44 8.53 -4.72 3.58
N LEU A 45 8.75 -5.66 2.67
CA LEU A 45 9.88 -6.60 2.72
C LEU A 45 11.23 -5.88 2.58
N PHE A 46 11.33 -4.87 1.72
CA PHE A 46 12.52 -4.05 1.56
C PHE A 46 12.80 -3.22 2.83
N VAL A 47 11.76 -2.61 3.38
CA VAL A 47 11.81 -1.85 4.63
C VAL A 47 12.14 -2.75 5.81
N LEU A 48 11.61 -3.98 5.88
CA LEU A 48 11.90 -4.96 6.93
C LEU A 48 13.40 -5.25 7.00
N LYS A 49 14.04 -5.43 5.85
CA LYS A 49 15.49 -5.65 5.75
C LYS A 49 16.27 -4.45 6.30
N ARG A 50 15.79 -3.22 6.03
CA ARG A 50 16.44 -1.98 6.46
C ARG A 50 16.20 -1.66 7.95
N ILE A 51 14.99 -1.87 8.46
CA ILE A 51 14.64 -1.66 9.88
C ILE A 51 15.29 -2.70 10.78
N ARG A 52 15.45 -3.96 10.35
CA ARG A 52 16.24 -4.95 11.10
C ARG A 52 17.68 -4.52 11.35
N GLN A 53 18.19 -3.58 10.54
CA GLN A 53 19.53 -3.00 10.67
C GLN A 53 19.51 -1.64 11.37
N SER A 54 18.35 -1.09 11.73
CA SER A 54 18.23 0.18 12.46
C SER A 54 17.61 -0.02 13.85
N SER A 55 17.85 0.93 14.74
CA SER A 55 17.26 0.99 16.10
C SER A 55 15.85 1.58 16.12
N GLU A 56 15.20 1.72 14.96
CA GLU A 56 13.88 2.34 14.85
C GLU A 56 12.72 1.40 15.22
N PRO A 57 11.59 1.97 15.71
CA PRO A 57 10.43 1.17 16.09
C PRO A 57 9.82 0.43 14.88
N PHE A 58 9.74 -0.89 15.01
CA PHE A 58 9.38 -1.82 13.94
C PHE A 58 7.95 -1.64 13.41
N TRP A 59 6.96 -1.80 14.28
CA TRP A 59 5.54 -1.82 13.88
C TRP A 59 5.01 -0.52 13.25
N PRO A 60 5.32 0.68 13.78
CA PRO A 60 4.84 1.93 13.19
C PRO A 60 5.37 2.16 11.77
N ASN A 61 6.62 1.78 11.52
CA ASN A 61 7.27 1.97 10.23
C ASN A 61 6.80 0.94 9.19
N VAL A 62 6.51 -0.30 9.63
CA VAL A 62 5.83 -1.29 8.79
C VAL A 62 4.45 -0.80 8.39
N PHE A 63 3.65 -0.32 9.35
CA PHE A 63 2.29 0.18 9.06
C PHE A 63 2.30 1.38 8.10
N LYS A 64 3.20 2.35 8.33
CA LYS A 64 3.37 3.50 7.40
C LYS A 64 3.78 3.04 6.01
N SER A 65 4.70 2.07 5.91
CA SER A 65 5.10 1.49 4.63
C SER A 65 3.96 0.76 3.94
N LEU A 66 3.02 0.17 4.68
CA LEU A 66 1.91 -0.62 4.15
C LEU A 66 0.71 0.22 3.73
N VAL A 67 0.55 1.43 4.29
CA VAL A 67 -0.55 2.35 3.96
C VAL A 67 -0.13 3.41 2.94
N PHE A 68 1.11 3.91 3.03
CA PHE A 68 1.57 5.05 2.23
C PHE A 68 2.73 4.74 1.27
N GLY A 69 3.38 3.59 1.45
CA GLY A 69 4.59 3.22 0.74
C GLY A 69 5.86 3.95 1.21
N TYR A 70 6.97 3.24 1.26
CA TYR A 70 8.32 3.70 1.64
C TYR A 70 8.97 4.70 0.67
N PHE A 71 8.69 4.66 -0.64
CA PHE A 71 9.21 5.63 -1.60
C PHE A 71 8.78 7.08 -1.27
N HIS A 72 7.76 7.26 -0.42
CA HIS A 72 7.37 8.57 0.12
C HIS A 72 7.97 8.89 1.51
N ILE A 73 8.49 7.90 2.25
CA ILE A 73 9.16 8.11 3.56
C ILE A 73 10.56 8.72 3.39
N ARG A 74 11.19 8.58 2.21
CA ARG A 74 12.48 9.24 1.89
C ARG A 74 12.46 10.77 1.96
N ARG A 75 11.30 11.43 2.06
CA ARG A 75 11.25 12.88 2.26
C ARG A 75 11.39 13.31 3.74
N PHE A 76 11.37 12.35 4.66
CA PHE A 76 11.44 12.59 6.11
C PHE A 76 12.68 11.98 6.78
N LEU A 77 13.61 11.41 6.00
CA LEU A 77 14.92 10.91 6.45
C LEU A 77 16.04 11.75 5.83
#